data_AF-A0A5B3GMA2-F1
#
_entry.id   AF-A0A5B3GMA2-F1
#
_cell.length_a   1.000
_cell.length_b   1.000
_cell.length_c   1.000
_cell.angle_alpha   90.00
_cell.angle_beta   90.00
_cell.angle_gamma   90.00
#
_symmetry.space_group_name_H-M   'P 1'
#
loop_
_entity.id
_entity.type
_entity.pdbx_description
1 polymer ?
#
loop_
_entity_poly.entity_id
_entity_poly.type
_entity_poly.pdbx_seq_one_letter_code
_entity_poly.pdbx_strand_id
1 'polypeptide(L)'
;YMAAPAMTLSKTNDVFEFAVQLRSKGFPLATISQWCTGTNSLKPKDLVNCVKSGELPKILQSETWYRRSIRWYEAAQEKFSDSFLSKKYLITYIIMQYNNAADPVAYCHQIEQALKKLTPAQATEIMEARKIGLKSREQVVVELLEQYLG
;
A
#
# COMPACT_ATOMS: atom_id res chain seq x y z
N TYR A 1 -31.00 7.33 -14.72
CA TYR A 1 -29.72 6.91 -14.11
C TYR A 1 -28.88 8.17 -13.92
N MET A 2 -28.73 8.67 -12.70
CA MET A 2 -27.85 9.80 -12.42
C MET A 2 -26.40 9.30 -12.37
N ALA A 3 -25.55 9.76 -13.28
CA ALA A 3 -24.12 9.59 -13.16
C ALA A 3 -23.64 10.44 -11.97
N ALA A 4 -22.99 9.81 -10.99
CA ALA A 4 -22.32 10.52 -9.92
C ALA A 4 -21.29 11.49 -10.54
N PRO A 5 -21.19 12.75 -10.07
CA PRO A 5 -20.19 13.67 -10.58
C PRO A 5 -18.81 13.08 -10.32
N ALA A 6 -17.97 13.02 -11.36
CA ALA A 6 -16.56 12.69 -11.22
C ALA A 6 -15.94 13.66 -10.20
N MET A 7 -15.61 13.14 -9.02
CA MET A 7 -15.11 13.90 -7.88
C MET A 7 -13.63 14.27 -8.11
N THR A 8 -13.37 15.24 -8.97
CA THR A 8 -12.01 15.75 -9.22
C THR A 8 -11.72 16.95 -8.34
N LEU A 9 -10.67 16.85 -7.50
CA LEU A 9 -10.10 17.99 -6.79
C LEU A 9 -9.67 19.09 -7.77
N SER A 10 -9.69 20.35 -7.34
CA SER A 10 -9.30 21.52 -8.16
C SER A 10 -7.81 21.55 -8.55
N LYS A 11 -6.98 20.71 -7.92
CA LYS A 11 -5.59 20.41 -8.28
C LYS A 11 -5.39 18.90 -8.26
N THR A 12 -4.68 18.38 -9.26
CA THR A 12 -4.24 16.98 -9.29
C THR A 12 -3.41 16.69 -8.05
N ASN A 13 -3.81 15.65 -7.32
CA ASN A 13 -3.12 15.21 -6.12
C ASN A 13 -2.92 13.70 -6.16
N ASP A 14 -1.70 13.27 -6.48
CA ASP A 14 -1.40 11.87 -6.77
C ASP A 14 -1.76 10.93 -5.61
N VAL A 15 -1.60 11.35 -4.35
CA VAL A 15 -1.96 10.51 -3.20
C VAL A 15 -3.47 10.41 -2.97
N PHE A 16 -4.22 11.46 -3.30
CA PHE A 16 -5.68 11.40 -3.28
C PHE A 16 -6.20 10.48 -4.38
N GLU A 17 -5.70 10.63 -5.61
CA GLU A 17 -6.05 9.74 -6.72
C GLU A 17 -5.67 8.29 -6.41
N PHE A 18 -4.50 8.07 -5.82
CA PHE A 18 -4.09 6.75 -5.35
C PHE A 18 -5.05 6.20 -4.27
N ALA A 19 -5.45 7.02 -3.30
CA ALA A 19 -6.42 6.60 -2.28
C ALA A 19 -7.78 6.24 -2.89
N VAL A 20 -8.25 7.01 -3.88
CA VAL A 20 -9.51 6.76 -4.61
C VAL A 20 -9.40 5.47 -5.42
N GLN A 21 -8.28 5.24 -6.10
CA GLN A 21 -8.00 4.01 -6.85
C GLN A 21 -8.04 2.77 -5.94
N LEU A 22 -7.36 2.81 -4.79
CA LEU A 22 -7.39 1.71 -3.84
C LEU A 22 -8.80 1.49 -3.29
N ARG A 23 -9.56 2.57 -3.04
CA ARG A 23 -10.93 2.50 -2.57
C ARG A 23 -11.88 1.89 -3.61
N SER A 24 -11.73 2.23 -4.89
CA SER A 24 -12.56 1.68 -5.97
C SER A 24 -12.32 0.17 -6.16
N LYS A 25 -11.11 -0.31 -5.85
CA LYS A 25 -10.74 -1.73 -5.76
C LYS A 25 -11.23 -2.44 -4.49
N GLY A 26 -11.93 -1.74 -3.60
CA GLY A 26 -12.49 -2.33 -2.38
C GLY A 26 -11.50 -2.47 -1.22
N PHE A 27 -10.36 -1.77 -1.23
CA PHE A 27 -9.39 -1.86 -0.14
C PHE A 27 -9.98 -1.30 1.17
N PRO A 28 -9.74 -1.94 2.32
CA PRO A 28 -10.11 -1.39 3.62
C PRO A 28 -9.41 -0.05 3.87
N LEU A 29 -10.11 0.91 4.46
CA LEU A 29 -9.55 2.25 4.74
C LEU A 29 -8.24 2.18 5.53
N ALA A 30 -8.11 1.24 6.46
CA ALA A 30 -6.91 1.08 7.25
C ALA A 30 -5.69 0.66 6.41
N THR A 31 -5.89 -0.17 5.38
CA THR A 31 -4.83 -0.53 4.44
C THR A 31 -4.51 0.64 3.50
N ILE A 32 -5.54 1.34 3.00
CA ILE A 32 -5.38 2.57 2.20
C ILE A 32 -4.55 3.60 2.97
N SER A 33 -4.86 3.81 4.25
CA SER A 33 -4.11 4.71 5.12
C SER A 33 -2.62 4.37 5.12
N GLN A 34 -2.26 3.10 5.29
CA GLN A 34 -0.86 2.68 5.33
C GLN A 34 -0.15 2.91 3.99
N TRP A 35 -0.82 2.62 2.86
CA TRP A 35 -0.27 2.93 1.53
C TRP A 35 -0.07 4.44 1.34
N CYS A 36 -1.05 5.26 1.71
CA CYS A 36 -0.97 6.70 1.49
C CYS A 36 -0.02 7.43 2.46
N THR A 37 0.09 6.99 3.72
CA THR A 37 0.74 7.78 4.79
C THR A 37 1.79 7.03 5.61
N GLY A 38 2.01 5.74 5.35
CA GLY A 38 2.91 4.88 6.12
C GLY A 38 2.43 4.59 7.55
N THR A 39 1.22 5.07 7.88
CA THR A 39 0.63 5.01 9.21
C THR A 39 -0.86 4.74 9.08
N ASN A 40 -1.52 4.30 10.15
CA ASN A 40 -2.97 4.08 10.15
C ASN A 40 -3.74 5.33 10.62
N SER A 41 -3.37 6.50 10.09
CA SER A 41 -3.77 7.80 10.60
C SER A 41 -4.85 8.49 9.76
N LEU A 42 -5.10 8.04 8.53
CA LEU A 42 -6.15 8.56 7.65
C LEU A 42 -7.52 8.10 8.14
N LYS A 43 -8.41 9.05 8.46
CA LYS A 43 -9.76 8.76 8.94
C LYS A 43 -10.82 9.05 7.86
N PRO A 44 -12.02 8.44 7.93
CA PRO A 44 -13.08 8.69 6.96
C PRO A 44 -13.44 10.17 6.83
N LYS A 45 -13.46 10.90 7.95
CA LYS A 45 -13.75 12.33 7.99
C LYS A 45 -12.76 13.17 7.19
N ASP A 46 -11.50 12.74 7.10
CA ASP A 46 -10.46 13.51 6.41
C ASP A 46 -10.70 13.45 4.89
N LEU A 47 -11.12 12.29 4.37
CA LEU A 47 -11.53 12.12 2.98
C LEU A 47 -12.83 12.90 2.66
N VAL A 48 -13.83 12.84 3.55
CA VAL A 48 -15.08 13.60 3.36
C VAL A 48 -14.83 15.11 3.35
N ASN A 49 -13.99 15.60 4.27
CA ASN A 49 -13.64 17.01 4.33
C ASN A 49 -12.86 17.43 3.08
N CYS A 50 -11.94 16.59 2.60
CA CYS A 50 -11.21 16.82 1.35
C CYS A 50 -12.14 17.04 0.16
N VAL A 51 -13.15 16.17 0.01
CA VAL A 51 -14.15 16.28 -1.06
C VAL A 51 -14.99 17.55 -0.92
N LYS A 52 -15.32 17.96 0.31
CA LYS A 52 -16.15 19.16 0.56
C LYS A 52 -15.41 20.48 0.37
N SER A 53 -14.17 20.56 0.85
CA SER A 53 -13.38 21.81 0.80
C SER A 53 -12.57 21.94 -0.49
N GLY A 54 -12.33 20.84 -1.21
CA GLY A 54 -11.35 20.79 -2.30
C GLY A 54 -9.90 20.89 -1.82
N GLU A 55 -9.66 20.82 -0.50
CA GLU A 55 -8.32 20.92 0.09
C GLU A 55 -7.81 19.56 0.56
N LEU A 56 -6.54 19.29 0.29
CA LEU A 56 -5.92 18.04 0.71
C LEU A 56 -5.68 18.03 2.23
N PRO A 57 -6.08 16.95 2.95
CA PRO A 57 -5.72 16.75 4.34
C PRO A 57 -4.22 16.88 4.57
N LYS A 58 -3.81 17.58 5.64
CA LYS A 58 -2.39 17.76 6.00
C LYS A 58 -1.59 16.45 6.03
N ILE A 59 -2.26 15.36 6.41
CA ILE A 59 -1.62 14.05 6.48
C ILE A 59 -1.22 13.46 5.11
N LEU A 60 -1.86 13.93 4.04
CA LEU A 60 -1.57 13.56 2.66
C LEU A 60 -0.61 14.56 1.99
N GLN A 61 -0.19 15.63 2.68
CA GLN A 61 0.70 16.65 2.11
C GLN A 61 2.18 16.23 2.12
N SER A 62 2.56 15.15 2.80
CA SER A 62 3.94 14.64 2.80
C SER A 62 4.25 13.87 1.53
N GLU A 63 5.01 14.49 0.62
CA GLU A 63 5.29 13.93 -0.72
C GLU A 63 6.19 12.69 -0.73
N THR A 64 7.02 12.53 0.29
CA THR A 64 8.13 11.56 0.24
C THR A 64 7.66 10.13 0.43
N TRP A 65 6.62 9.89 1.23
CA TRP A 65 6.10 8.53 1.45
C TRP A 65 5.28 8.05 0.25
N TYR A 66 4.21 8.78 -0.10
CA TYR A 66 3.25 8.27 -1.08
C TYR A 66 3.89 8.08 -2.47
N ARG A 67 4.83 8.94 -2.88
CA ARG A 67 5.52 8.78 -4.17
C ARG A 67 6.26 7.45 -4.27
N ARG A 68 6.89 7.02 -3.17
CA ARG A 68 7.57 5.72 -3.10
C ARG A 68 6.55 4.59 -2.99
N SER A 69 5.52 4.79 -2.18
CA SER A 69 4.47 3.81 -1.97
C SER A 69 3.67 3.47 -3.23
N ILE A 70 3.39 4.47 -4.09
CA ILE A 70 2.78 4.25 -5.41
C ILE A 70 3.67 3.34 -6.26
N ARG A 71 4.99 3.60 -6.33
CA ARG A 71 5.92 2.77 -7.10
C ARG A 71 6.01 1.33 -6.57
N TRP A 72 6.01 1.17 -5.25
CA TRP A 72 5.96 -0.17 -4.64
C TRP A 72 4.64 -0.87 -4.95
N TYR A 73 3.52 -0.16 -4.87
CA TYR A 73 2.21 -0.70 -5.18
C TYR A 73 2.11 -1.14 -6.64
N GLU A 74 2.55 -0.31 -7.59
CA GLU A 74 2.57 -0.63 -9.02
C GLU A 74 3.42 -1.89 -9.28
N ALA A 75 4.64 -1.94 -8.74
CA ALA A 75 5.50 -3.12 -8.85
C ALA A 75 4.86 -4.37 -8.22
N ALA A 76 4.17 -4.21 -7.10
CA ALA A 76 3.50 -5.31 -6.41
C ALA A 76 2.24 -5.77 -7.16
N GLN A 77 1.51 -4.86 -7.82
CA GLN A 77 0.28 -5.15 -8.57
C GLN A 77 0.55 -6.02 -9.80
N GLU A 78 1.75 -5.97 -10.37
CA GLU A 78 2.17 -6.90 -11.43
C GLU A 78 2.35 -8.35 -10.95
N LYS A 79 2.49 -8.57 -9.64
CA LYS A 79 2.83 -9.87 -9.03
C LYS A 79 1.71 -10.44 -8.18
N PHE A 80 0.97 -9.58 -7.48
CA PHE A 80 -0.01 -9.95 -6.49
C PHE A 80 -1.41 -9.49 -6.88
N SER A 81 -2.42 -10.27 -6.49
CA SER A 81 -3.81 -9.87 -6.67
C SER A 81 -4.20 -8.68 -5.78
N ASP A 82 -5.17 -7.88 -6.23
CA ASP A 82 -5.75 -6.80 -5.42
C ASP A 82 -6.31 -7.32 -4.08
N SER A 83 -6.87 -8.54 -4.06
CA SER A 83 -7.33 -9.17 -2.82
C SER A 83 -6.19 -9.39 -1.82
N PHE A 84 -5.01 -9.79 -2.28
CA PHE A 84 -3.83 -9.94 -1.42
C PHE A 84 -3.30 -8.57 -0.98
N LEU A 85 -3.14 -7.63 -1.91
CA LEU A 85 -2.64 -6.27 -1.61
C LEU A 85 -3.57 -5.46 -0.70
N SER A 86 -4.87 -5.80 -0.65
CA SER A 86 -5.83 -5.23 0.29
C SER A 86 -5.60 -5.67 1.74
N LYS A 87 -4.87 -6.77 1.95
CA LYS A 87 -4.40 -7.20 3.26
C LYS A 87 -3.22 -6.34 3.70
N LYS A 88 -3.08 -6.19 5.01
CA LYS A 88 -2.02 -5.36 5.58
C LYS A 88 -0.62 -5.98 5.49
N TYR A 89 -0.49 -7.24 5.07
CA TYR A 89 0.75 -8.01 5.16
C TYR A 89 1.92 -7.31 4.46
N LEU A 90 1.79 -7.03 3.15
CA LEU A 90 2.87 -6.42 2.39
C LEU A 90 3.21 -5.01 2.87
N ILE A 91 2.21 -4.12 2.99
CA ILE A 91 2.48 -2.73 3.36
C ILE A 91 3.02 -2.62 4.80
N THR A 92 2.56 -3.47 5.73
CA THR A 92 3.07 -3.48 7.10
C THR A 92 4.51 -4.00 7.14
N TYR A 93 4.83 -5.01 6.34
CA TYR A 93 6.20 -5.48 6.15
C TYR A 93 7.12 -4.36 5.65
N ILE A 94 6.73 -3.66 4.58
CA ILE A 94 7.51 -2.56 4.02
C ILE A 94 7.71 -1.43 5.03
N ILE A 95 6.66 -1.03 5.76
CA ILE A 95 6.75 0.00 6.81
C ILE A 95 7.71 -0.44 7.92
N MET A 96 7.61 -1.71 8.36
CA MET A 96 8.46 -2.24 9.43
C MET A 96 9.93 -2.24 9.01
N GLN A 97 10.25 -2.72 7.81
CA GLN A 97 11.62 -2.74 7.30
C GLN A 97 12.15 -1.31 7.06
N TYR A 98 11.35 -0.42 6.48
CA TYR A 98 11.73 0.98 6.30
C TYR A 98 12.10 1.67 7.61
N ASN A 99 11.32 1.45 8.68
CA ASN A 99 11.56 2.06 9.99
C ASN A 99 12.81 1.50 10.70
N ASN A 100 13.21 0.28 10.37
CA ASN A 100 14.37 -0.39 10.98
C ASN A 100 15.63 -0.34 10.09
N ALA A 101 15.52 0.17 8.86
CA ALA A 101 16.63 0.24 7.92
C ALA A 101 17.68 1.26 8.39
N ALA A 102 18.95 0.86 8.33
CA ALA A 102 20.08 1.77 8.58
C ALA A 102 20.14 2.91 7.54
N ASP A 103 19.75 2.61 6.30
CA ASP A 103 19.55 3.59 5.23
C ASP A 103 18.14 3.41 4.63
N PRO A 104 17.16 4.20 5.09
CA PRO A 104 15.79 4.13 4.58
C PRO A 104 15.69 4.47 3.10
N VAL A 105 16.57 5.33 2.56
CA VAL A 105 16.54 5.71 1.15
C VAL A 105 17.01 4.56 0.27
N ALA A 106 18.12 3.90 0.65
CA ALA A 106 18.58 2.69 -0.04
C ALA A 106 17.52 1.57 0.02
N TYR A 107 16.91 1.36 1.18
CA TYR A 107 15.84 0.37 1.34
C TYR A 107 14.68 0.60 0.36
N CYS A 108 14.26 1.86 0.18
CA CYS A 108 13.17 2.20 -0.75
C CYS A 108 13.43 1.73 -2.18
N HIS A 109 14.70 1.80 -2.63
CA HIS A 109 15.11 1.33 -3.95
C HIS A 109 15.22 -0.19 -4.01
N GLN A 110 15.73 -0.81 -2.94
CA GLN A 110 15.88 -2.26 -2.85
C GLN A 110 14.53 -2.97 -2.92
N ILE A 111 13.55 -2.54 -2.11
CA ILE A 111 12.23 -3.18 -2.07
C ILE A 111 11.48 -3.05 -3.41
N GLU A 112 11.60 -1.90 -4.10
CA GLU A 112 11.02 -1.73 -5.43
C GLU A 112 11.62 -2.71 -6.44
N GLN A 113 12.95 -2.89 -6.41
CA GLN A 113 13.62 -3.84 -7.30
C GLN A 113 13.29 -5.29 -6.96
N ALA A 114 13.20 -5.63 -5.67
CA ALA A 114 12.86 -6.97 -5.22
C ALA A 114 11.44 -7.35 -5.68
N LEU A 115 10.47 -6.45 -5.54
CA LEU A 115 9.11 -6.65 -6.06
C LEU A 115 9.10 -6.89 -7.57
N LYS A 116 9.85 -6.10 -8.35
CA LYS A 116 9.95 -6.27 -9.81
C LYS A 116 10.57 -7.61 -10.21
N LYS A 117 11.59 -8.07 -9.47
CA LYS A 117 12.31 -9.34 -9.71
C LYS A 117 11.57 -10.58 -9.22
N LEU A 118 10.55 -10.42 -8.38
CA LEU A 118 9.77 -11.53 -7.84
C LEU A 118 9.20 -12.39 -8.98
N THR A 119 9.47 -13.69 -8.93
CA THR A 119 8.98 -14.63 -9.94
C THR A 119 7.51 -14.96 -9.69
N PRO A 120 6.75 -15.39 -10.73
CA PRO A 120 5.36 -15.81 -10.56
C PRO A 120 5.18 -16.94 -9.52
N ALA A 121 6.15 -17.86 -9.43
CA ALA A 121 6.12 -18.96 -8.47
C ALA A 121 6.24 -18.45 -7.03
N GLN A 122 7.20 -17.56 -6.75
CA GLN A 122 7.37 -16.94 -5.42
C GLN A 122 6.16 -16.10 -5.02
N ALA A 123 5.61 -15.31 -5.95
CA ALA A 123 4.39 -14.54 -5.72
C ALA A 123 3.19 -15.45 -5.37
N THR A 124 3.05 -16.57 -6.08
CA THR A 124 2.00 -17.57 -5.81
C THR A 124 2.18 -18.20 -4.44
N GLU A 125 3.41 -18.57 -4.07
CA GLU A 125 3.73 -19.13 -2.76
C GLU A 125 3.35 -18.19 -1.62
N ILE A 126 3.69 -16.90 -1.75
CA ILE A 126 3.30 -15.87 -0.78
C ILE A 126 1.77 -15.75 -0.67
N MET A 127 1.05 -15.68 -1.80
CA MET A 127 -0.41 -15.48 -1.79
C MET A 127 -1.16 -16.68 -1.20
N GLU A 128 -0.72 -17.89 -1.56
CA GLU A 128 -1.34 -19.16 -1.16
C GLU A 128 -0.84 -19.69 0.19
N ALA A 129 0.07 -18.96 0.85
CA ALA A 129 0.58 -19.29 2.18
C ALA A 129 -0.57 -19.60 3.14
N ARG A 130 -0.41 -20.68 3.92
CA ARG A 130 -1.40 -21.17 4.89
C ARG A 130 -0.80 -21.19 6.29
N LYS A 131 -1.66 -21.35 7.29
CA LYS A 131 -1.25 -21.62 8.67
C LYS A 131 -0.46 -22.93 8.71
N ILE A 132 0.69 -22.94 9.39
CA ILE A 132 1.52 -24.15 9.58
C ILE A 132 1.81 -24.30 11.07
N GLY A 133 1.29 -25.38 11.68
CA GLY A 133 1.45 -25.65 13.11
C GLY A 133 0.95 -24.48 13.98
N LEU A 134 1.86 -23.91 14.77
CA LEU A 134 1.58 -22.75 15.63
C LEU A 134 1.72 -21.40 14.91
N LYS A 135 2.36 -21.35 13.73
CA LYS A 135 2.53 -20.10 12.98
C LYS A 135 1.23 -19.71 12.29
N SER A 136 0.78 -18.48 12.53
CA SER A 136 -0.38 -17.92 11.84
C SER A 136 -0.08 -17.75 10.34
N ARG A 137 -1.13 -17.67 9.51
CA ARG A 137 -0.96 -17.38 8.07
C ARG A 137 -0.17 -16.08 7.85
N GLU A 138 -0.46 -15.05 8.64
CA GLU A 138 0.24 -13.76 8.55
C GLU A 138 1.74 -13.89 8.84
N GLN A 139 2.11 -14.67 9.87
CA GLN A 139 3.52 -14.92 10.17
C GLN A 139 4.22 -15.64 9.03
N VAL A 140 3.59 -16.66 8.43
CA VAL A 140 4.16 -17.38 7.28
C VAL A 140 4.33 -16.46 6.08
N VAL A 141 3.33 -15.60 5.79
CA VAL A 141 3.44 -14.59 4.73
C VAL A 141 4.60 -13.64 4.98
N VAL A 142 4.76 -13.14 6.21
CA VAL A 142 5.86 -12.22 6.56
C VAL A 142 7.23 -12.89 6.42
N GLU A 143 7.36 -14.16 6.80
CA GLU A 143 8.60 -14.93 6.60
C GLU A 143 8.95 -15.10 5.12
N LEU A 144 7.96 -15.40 4.27
CA LEU A 144 8.18 -15.50 2.81
C LEU A 144 8.49 -14.14 2.18
N LEU A 145 7.88 -13.05 2.66
CA LEU A 145 8.22 -11.70 2.23
C LEU A 145 9.66 -11.37 2.60
N GLU A 146 10.11 -11.69 3.82
CA GLU A 146 11.51 -11.51 4.22
C GLU A 146 12.46 -12.34 3.37
N GLN A 147 12.13 -13.61 3.12
CA GLN A 147 12.97 -14.50 2.31
C GLN A 147 13.15 -14.01 0.87
N TYR A 148 12.12 -13.39 0.27
CA TYR A 148 12.12 -13.01 -1.14
C TYR A 148 12.36 -11.52 -1.40
N LEU A 149 12.15 -10.67 -0.40
CA LEU A 149 12.24 -9.21 -0.53
C LEU A 149 13.26 -8.56 0.40
N GLY A 150 13.78 -9.29 1.40
CA GLY A 150 14.82 -8.84 2.31
C GLY A 150 16.24 -8.85 1.72
#